data_AF-A0A1J0LQ34-F1
#
_entry.id   AF-A0A1J0LQ34-F1
#
_cell.length_a   1.000
_cell.length_b   1.000
_cell.length_c   1.000
_cell.angle_alpha   90.00
_cell.angle_beta   90.00
_cell.angle_gamma   90.00
#
_symmetry.space_group_name_H-M   'P 1'
#
loop_
_entity.id
_entity.type
_entity.pdbx_description
1 polymer ?
#
loop_
_entity_poly.entity_id
_entity_poly.type
_entity_poly.pdbx_seq_one_letter_code
_entity_poly.pdbx_strand_id
1 'polypeptide(L)'
;MAVGFVSGPGLPWAVALSLLPFFLQFLGLGLGGALGQGLCGSALGITEAEAVRYGLVSEYYFYGQLFLALLALKATYALLLLVLRFMYPDQDPPFAPWVWRVGVGLSSVFLLLFLGTRTLPLPFSTPLGPAWLAPAPLDPLSLLMTLPEPLLLGLYLKHRP
;
A
#
# COMPACT_ATOMS: atom_id res chain seq x y z
N MET A 1 -32.28 -3.21 -6.63
CA MET A 1 -31.28 -4.02 -7.33
C MET A 1 -29.95 -3.74 -6.65
N ALA A 2 -29.36 -4.72 -5.96
CA ALA A 2 -28.03 -4.54 -5.37
C ALA A 2 -27.06 -4.28 -6.52
N VAL A 3 -26.44 -3.11 -6.53
CA VAL A 3 -25.46 -2.76 -7.55
C VAL A 3 -24.22 -3.59 -7.24
N GLY A 4 -23.83 -4.46 -8.17
CA GLY A 4 -22.71 -5.38 -7.99
C GLY A 4 -21.40 -4.64 -7.66
N PHE A 5 -20.50 -5.29 -6.94
CA PHE A 5 -19.20 -4.73 -6.58
C PHE A 5 -18.32 -4.51 -7.82
N VAL A 6 -18.34 -5.45 -8.77
CA VAL A 6 -17.55 -5.40 -10.02
C VAL A 6 -18.34 -4.68 -11.12
N SER A 7 -19.64 -4.91 -11.20
CA SER A 7 -20.51 -4.23 -12.18
C SER A 7 -20.95 -2.81 -11.76
N GLY A 8 -20.58 -2.36 -10.56
CA GLY A 8 -21.02 -1.07 -10.00
C GLY A 8 -20.22 0.18 -10.41
N PRO A 9 -20.81 1.37 -10.24
CA PRO A 9 -20.18 2.66 -10.52
C PRO A 9 -19.07 3.02 -9.52
N GLY A 10 -18.96 2.28 -8.41
CA GLY A 10 -17.89 2.44 -7.42
C GLY A 10 -16.54 1.81 -7.82
N LEU A 11 -16.53 0.90 -8.79
CA LEU A 11 -15.31 0.22 -9.24
C LEU A 11 -14.21 1.18 -9.76
N PRO A 12 -14.47 2.16 -10.64
CA PRO A 12 -13.42 3.07 -11.10
C PRO A 12 -12.78 3.86 -9.95
N TRP A 13 -13.56 4.23 -8.94
CA TRP A 13 -13.05 4.88 -7.73
C TRP A 13 -12.19 3.93 -6.89
N ALA A 14 -12.62 2.68 -6.73
CA ALA A 14 -11.84 1.67 -6.01
C ALA A 14 -10.49 1.39 -6.72
N VAL A 15 -10.49 1.34 -8.05
CA VAL A 15 -9.28 1.18 -8.87
C VAL A 15 -8.35 2.39 -8.72
N ALA A 16 -8.88 3.61 -8.90
CA ALA A 16 -8.09 4.84 -8.80
C ALA A 16 -7.47 5.00 -7.41
N LEU A 17 -8.26 4.83 -6.34
CA LEU A 17 -7.77 4.94 -4.97
C LEU A 17 -6.78 3.82 -4.59
N SER A 18 -6.89 2.63 -5.19
CA SER A 18 -5.92 1.54 -4.98
C SER A 18 -4.59 1.78 -5.70
N LEU A 19 -4.62 2.41 -6.87
CA LEU A 19 -3.43 2.73 -7.67
C LEU A 19 -2.71 4.00 -7.20
N LEU A 20 -3.45 4.96 -6.64
CA LEU A 20 -2.92 6.27 -6.27
C LEU A 20 -1.66 6.20 -5.38
N PRO A 21 -1.62 5.37 -4.30
CA PRO A 21 -0.43 5.27 -3.46
C PRO A 21 0.79 4.77 -4.23
N PHE A 22 0.62 3.82 -5.15
CA PHE A 22 1.71 3.29 -5.97
C PHE A 22 2.36 4.39 -6.83
N PHE A 23 1.56 5.23 -7.49
CA PHE A 23 2.08 6.35 -8.29
C PHE A 23 2.70 7.44 -7.43
N LEU A 24 2.10 7.76 -6.28
CA LEU A 24 2.65 8.74 -5.35
C LEU A 24 4.04 8.32 -4.82
N GLN A 25 4.31 7.02 -4.64
CA GLN A 25 5.61 6.54 -4.20
C GLN A 25 6.77 6.97 -5.14
N PHE A 26 6.51 7.10 -6.44
CA PHE A 26 7.54 7.56 -7.40
C PHE A 26 7.86 9.05 -7.23
N LEU A 27 6.93 9.86 -6.70
CA LEU A 27 7.23 11.25 -6.36
C LEU A 27 8.29 11.35 -5.26
N GLY A 28 8.39 10.35 -4.38
CA GLY A 28 9.42 10.28 -3.35
C GLY A 28 10.83 10.14 -3.91
N LEU A 29 10.97 9.62 -5.13
CA LEU A 29 12.26 9.50 -5.83
C LEU A 29 12.71 10.82 -6.45
N GLY A 30 11.77 11.65 -6.91
CA GLY A 30 12.07 12.93 -7.57
C GLY A 30 12.00 14.16 -6.65
N LEU A 31 11.13 14.14 -5.65
CA LEU A 31 10.82 15.27 -4.75
C LEU A 31 11.12 14.96 -3.27
N GLY A 32 12.01 13.98 -3.03
CA GLY A 32 12.34 13.49 -1.68
C GLY A 32 12.81 14.57 -0.70
N GLY A 33 13.44 15.65 -1.20
CA GLY A 33 13.89 16.77 -0.37
C GLY A 33 12.76 17.68 0.17
N ALA A 34 11.56 17.66 -0.42
CA ALA A 34 10.44 18.51 -0.01
C ALA A 34 9.27 17.70 0.58
N LEU A 35 8.95 16.54 0.00
CA LEU A 35 7.82 15.71 0.39
C LEU A 35 8.22 14.52 1.27
N GLY A 36 9.52 14.26 1.42
CA GLY A 36 10.06 13.05 2.01
C GLY A 36 10.11 11.88 1.02
N GLN A 37 10.76 10.80 1.42
CA GLN A 37 11.03 9.66 0.55
C GLN A 37 9.83 8.68 0.44
N GLY A 38 8.73 8.91 1.16
CA GLY A 38 7.54 8.05 1.16
C GLY A 38 7.73 6.74 1.93
N LEU A 39 6.77 5.82 1.79
CA LEU A 39 6.74 4.55 2.52
C LEU A 39 7.84 3.57 2.11
N CYS A 40 8.33 3.69 0.86
CA CYS A 40 9.39 2.84 0.31
C CYS A 40 10.74 3.55 0.17
N GLY A 41 10.88 4.76 0.71
CA GLY A 41 12.05 5.62 0.52
C GLY A 41 13.40 4.98 0.86
N SER A 42 13.44 4.23 1.96
CA SER A 42 14.60 3.46 2.42
C SER A 42 14.99 2.31 1.49
N ALA A 43 14.06 1.80 0.68
CA ALA A 43 14.27 0.72 -0.26
C ALA A 43 14.59 1.19 -1.68
N LEU A 44 14.16 2.40 -2.06
CA LEU A 44 14.30 2.95 -3.41
C LEU A 44 15.33 4.10 -3.53
N GLY A 45 15.74 4.71 -2.42
CA GLY A 45 16.53 5.95 -2.39
C GLY A 45 17.99 5.82 -1.95
N ILE A 46 18.51 4.60 -1.70
CA ILE A 46 19.89 4.37 -1.26
C ILE A 46 20.58 3.46 -2.26
N THR A 47 21.76 3.84 -2.76
CA THR A 47 22.56 2.93 -3.59
C THR A 47 23.01 1.73 -2.73
N GLU A 48 22.82 0.51 -3.22
CA GLU A 48 23.16 -0.73 -2.48
C GLU A 48 24.61 -0.74 -1.96
N ALA A 49 25.52 -0.07 -2.69
CA ALA A 49 26.92 0.07 -2.34
C ALA A 49 27.18 0.92 -1.08
N GLU A 50 26.34 1.93 -0.80
CA GLU A 50 26.44 2.76 0.41
C GLU A 50 25.73 2.11 1.61
N ALA A 51 24.62 1.41 1.39
CA ALA A 51 23.91 0.66 2.42
C ALA A 51 24.77 -0.45 3.04
N VAL A 52 25.52 -1.18 2.20
CA VAL A 52 26.44 -2.24 2.64
C VAL A 52 27.70 -1.67 3.30
N ARG A 53 28.23 -0.53 2.84
CA ARG A 53 29.48 0.05 3.37
C ARG A 53 29.38 0.61 4.78
N TYR A 54 28.20 1.04 5.21
CA TYR A 54 27.98 1.64 6.53
C TYR A 54 27.34 0.70 7.56
N GLY A 55 27.18 -0.59 7.25
CA GLY A 55 26.46 -1.53 8.14
C GLY A 55 24.97 -1.20 8.30
N LEU A 56 24.46 -0.26 7.48
CA LEU A 56 23.07 0.14 7.35
C LEU A 56 22.39 -0.81 6.36
N VAL A 57 22.34 -2.10 6.69
CA VAL A 57 21.22 -2.95 6.26
C VAL A 57 20.01 -2.33 6.93
N SER A 58 19.44 -1.30 6.29
CA SER A 58 18.80 -0.23 7.04
C SER A 58 17.63 -0.78 7.84
N GLU A 59 17.53 -0.32 9.09
CA GLU A 59 16.40 -0.49 9.99
C GLU A 59 15.04 -0.41 9.24
N TYR A 60 14.95 0.53 8.31
CA TYR A 60 13.74 0.80 7.54
C TYR A 60 13.67 0.07 6.18
N TYR A 61 14.70 -0.67 5.76
CA TYR A 61 14.77 -1.35 4.46
C TYR A 61 13.74 -2.47 4.34
N PHE A 62 13.68 -3.35 5.36
CA PHE A 62 12.75 -4.49 5.37
C PHE A 62 11.29 -4.02 5.30
N TYR A 63 10.94 -3.01 6.10
CA TYR A 63 9.60 -2.43 6.07
C TYR A 63 9.31 -1.68 4.76
N GLY A 64 10.31 -0.98 4.20
CA GLY A 64 10.19 -0.34 2.90
C GLY A 64 9.92 -1.34 1.76
N GLN A 65 10.58 -2.50 1.78
CA GLN A 65 10.31 -3.61 0.86
C GLN A 65 8.90 -4.19 1.06
N LEU A 66 8.46 -4.36 2.31
CA LEU A 66 7.11 -4.85 2.60
C LEU A 66 6.04 -3.90 2.07
N PHE A 67 6.21 -2.58 2.27
CA PHE A 67 5.32 -1.59 1.67
C PHE A 67 5.37 -1.61 0.15
N LEU A 68 6.56 -1.77 -0.45
CA LEU A 68 6.70 -1.85 -1.91
C LEU A 68 5.96 -3.06 -2.48
N ALA A 69 6.12 -4.23 -1.85
CA ALA A 69 5.39 -5.44 -2.21
C ALA A 69 3.87 -5.25 -2.06
N LEU A 70 3.43 -4.58 -1.00
CA LEU A 70 2.02 -4.34 -0.75
C LEU A 70 1.42 -3.34 -1.75
N LEU A 71 2.16 -2.29 -2.12
CA LEU A 71 1.78 -1.35 -3.17
C LEU A 71 1.70 -2.06 -4.54
N ALA A 72 2.65 -2.93 -4.85
CA ALA A 72 2.63 -3.74 -6.07
C ALA A 72 1.40 -4.66 -6.09
N LEU A 73 1.10 -5.35 -4.98
CA LEU A 73 -0.10 -6.19 -4.85
C LEU A 73 -1.39 -5.38 -5.02
N LYS A 74 -1.48 -4.18 -4.45
CA LYS A 74 -2.64 -3.28 -4.64
C LYS A 74 -2.78 -2.83 -6.09
N ALA A 75 -1.68 -2.52 -6.77
CA ALA A 75 -1.69 -2.18 -8.19
C ALA A 75 -2.15 -3.38 -9.05
N THR A 76 -1.62 -4.59 -8.78
CA THR A 76 -2.08 -5.83 -9.43
C THR A 76 -3.55 -6.09 -9.18
N TYR A 77 -4.03 -5.90 -7.94
CA TYR A 77 -5.44 -6.04 -7.59
C TYR A 77 -6.32 -5.06 -8.38
N ALA A 78 -5.90 -3.79 -8.49
CA ALA A 78 -6.63 -2.78 -9.26
C ALA A 78 -6.71 -3.12 -10.76
N LEU A 79 -5.61 -3.63 -11.34
CA LEU A 79 -5.60 -4.13 -12.72
C LEU A 79 -6.52 -5.34 -12.89
N LEU A 80 -6.53 -6.25 -11.92
CA LEU A 80 -7.42 -7.40 -11.93
C LEU A 80 -8.90 -6.99 -11.84
N LEU A 81 -9.24 -5.96 -11.07
CA LEU A 81 -10.59 -5.38 -11.06
C LEU A 81 -10.98 -4.82 -12.44
N LEU A 82 -10.07 -4.15 -13.15
CA LEU A 82 -10.32 -3.69 -14.52
C LEU A 82 -10.55 -4.86 -15.47
N VAL A 83 -9.73 -5.90 -15.41
CA VAL A 83 -9.93 -7.12 -16.24
C VAL A 83 -11.28 -7.76 -15.93
N LEU A 84 -11.64 -7.91 -14.65
CA LEU A 84 -12.93 -8.46 -14.25
C LEU A 84 -14.09 -7.61 -14.74
N ARG A 85 -13.95 -6.27 -14.73
CA ARG A 85 -14.96 -5.36 -15.28
C ARG A 85 -15.19 -5.59 -16.78
N PHE A 86 -14.14 -5.87 -17.55
CA PHE A 86 -14.28 -6.19 -18.97
C PHE A 86 -14.85 -7.59 -19.22
N MET A 87 -14.50 -8.57 -18.39
CA MET A 87 -15.01 -9.94 -18.51
C MET A 87 -16.47 -10.08 -18.06
N TYR A 88 -16.89 -9.27 -17.08
CA TYR A 88 -18.20 -9.34 -16.44
C TYR A 88 -18.84 -7.94 -16.38
N PRO A 89 -19.33 -7.40 -17.52
CA PRO A 89 -19.83 -6.03 -17.59
C PRO A 89 -21.16 -5.83 -16.85
N ASP A 90 -22.08 -6.80 -16.94
CA ASP A 90 -23.48 -6.65 -16.49
C ASP A 90 -23.83 -7.45 -15.22
N GLN A 91 -22.94 -8.34 -14.79
CA GLN A 91 -23.18 -9.23 -13.66
C GLN A 91 -21.91 -9.37 -12.83
N ASP A 92 -22.03 -9.61 -11.52
CA ASP A 92 -20.87 -9.93 -10.70
C ASP A 92 -20.45 -11.39 -10.92
N PRO A 93 -19.14 -11.68 -10.92
CA PRO A 93 -18.67 -13.06 -10.92
C PRO A 93 -19.09 -13.79 -9.62
N PRO A 94 -19.27 -15.13 -9.64
CA PRO A 94 -19.64 -15.90 -8.45
C PRO A 94 -18.61 -15.80 -7.31
N PHE A 95 -17.37 -15.41 -7.63
CA PHE A 95 -16.28 -15.19 -6.68
C PHE A 95 -16.10 -13.69 -6.30
N ALA A 96 -17.04 -12.80 -6.64
CA ALA A 96 -17.01 -11.39 -6.24
C ALA A 96 -16.81 -11.17 -4.71
N PRO A 97 -17.42 -11.97 -3.80
CA PRO A 97 -17.16 -11.85 -2.36
C PRO A 97 -15.69 -12.10 -1.98
N TRP A 98 -15.00 -12.98 -2.70
CA TRP A 98 -13.57 -13.22 -2.48
C TRP A 98 -12.73 -12.04 -2.96
N VAL A 99 -13.02 -11.50 -4.14
CA VAL A 99 -12.34 -10.32 -4.69
C VAL A 99 -12.52 -9.12 -3.76
N TRP A 100 -13.72 -8.93 -3.23
CA TRP A 100 -14.02 -7.90 -2.24
C TRP A 100 -13.21 -8.09 -0.95
N ARG A 101 -13.18 -9.32 -0.40
CA ARG A 101 -12.39 -9.65 0.81
C ARG A 101 -10.90 -9.38 0.62
N VAL A 102 -10.35 -9.69 -0.54
CA VAL A 102 -8.94 -9.41 -0.86
C VAL A 102 -8.69 -7.89 -0.87
N GLY A 103 -9.57 -7.09 -1.48
CA GLY A 103 -9.44 -5.63 -1.49
C GLY A 103 -9.48 -5.01 -0.08
N VAL A 104 -10.43 -5.46 0.74
CA VAL A 104 -10.54 -5.05 2.15
C VAL A 104 -9.30 -5.49 2.93
N GLY A 105 -8.85 -6.73 2.75
CA GLY A 105 -7.67 -7.28 3.42
C GLY A 105 -6.40 -6.51 3.09
N LEU A 106 -6.11 -6.28 1.80
CA LEU A 106 -4.94 -5.53 1.35
C LEU A 106 -4.91 -4.11 1.92
N SER A 107 -6.04 -3.42 1.90
CA SER A 107 -6.15 -2.03 2.37
C SER A 107 -6.07 -1.93 3.89
N SER A 108 -6.67 -2.89 4.59
CA SER A 108 -6.59 -2.98 6.05
C SER A 108 -5.16 -3.28 6.51
N VAL A 109 -4.50 -4.26 5.88
CA VAL A 109 -3.10 -4.61 6.17
C VAL A 109 -2.18 -3.43 5.90
N PHE A 110 -2.38 -2.71 4.79
CA PHE A 110 -1.58 -1.54 4.46
C PHE A 110 -1.72 -0.44 5.51
N LEU A 111 -2.96 -0.12 5.91
CA LEU A 111 -3.24 0.90 6.91
C LEU A 111 -2.73 0.48 8.30
N LEU A 112 -2.88 -0.78 8.70
CA LEU A 112 -2.36 -1.30 9.97
C LEU A 112 -0.84 -1.30 10.01
N LEU A 113 -0.17 -1.71 8.92
CA LEU A 113 1.29 -1.64 8.82
C LEU A 113 1.78 -0.20 8.89
N PHE A 114 1.10 0.72 8.21
CA PHE A 114 1.41 2.15 8.31
C PHE A 114 1.27 2.67 9.73
N LEU A 115 0.15 2.42 10.41
CA LEU A 115 -0.02 2.84 11.80
C LEU A 115 1.03 2.18 12.70
N GLY A 116 1.30 0.89 12.51
CA GLY A 116 2.28 0.13 13.28
C GLY A 116 3.69 0.73 13.17
N THR A 117 4.16 1.04 11.96
CA THR A 117 5.51 1.58 11.75
C THR A 117 5.68 3.01 12.26
N ARG A 118 4.57 3.74 12.47
CA ARG A 118 4.57 5.13 12.95
C ARG A 118 4.26 5.28 14.44
N THR A 119 3.62 4.28 15.07
CA THR A 119 3.20 4.36 16.47
C THR A 119 3.95 3.41 17.39
N LEU A 120 4.40 2.27 16.88
CA LEU A 120 5.05 1.24 17.68
C LEU A 120 6.52 1.11 17.31
N PRO A 121 7.41 0.91 18.30
CA PRO A 121 8.73 0.39 17.99
C PRO A 121 8.55 -1.03 17.45
N LEU A 122 9.01 -1.28 16.23
CA LEU A 122 8.86 -2.60 15.60
C LEU A 122 10.12 -3.44 15.79
N PRO A 123 9.99 -4.77 15.97
CA PRO A 123 11.14 -5.64 16.13
C PRO A 123 11.87 -5.83 14.81
N PHE A 124 13.17 -5.59 14.79
CA PHE A 124 14.03 -5.87 13.64
C PHE A 124 15.24 -6.70 14.02
N SER A 125 15.76 -7.48 13.07
CA SER A 125 16.89 -8.37 13.29
C SER A 125 18.20 -7.64 13.01
N THR A 126 19.10 -7.60 13.99
CA THR A 126 20.50 -7.15 13.80
C THR A 126 21.44 -8.35 13.89
N PRO A 127 22.68 -8.23 13.37
CA PRO A 127 23.74 -9.23 13.61
C PRO A 127 24.02 -9.49 15.10
N LEU A 128 23.64 -8.57 15.99
CA LEU A 128 23.82 -8.67 17.45
C LEU A 128 22.57 -9.21 18.18
N GLY A 129 21.48 -9.52 17.45
CA GLY A 129 20.22 -10.00 18.03
C GLY A 129 19.01 -9.14 17.66
N PRO A 130 17.80 -9.49 18.17
CA PRO A 130 16.60 -8.70 17.94
C PRO A 130 16.72 -7.33 18.64
N ALA A 131 16.45 -6.27 17.89
CA ALA A 131 16.45 -4.90 18.36
C ALA A 131 15.09 -4.24 18.06
N TRP A 132 14.85 -3.09 18.68
CA TRP A 132 13.60 -2.34 18.53
C TRP A 132 13.87 -1.09 17.70
N LEU A 133 13.14 -0.94 16.59
CA LEU A 133 13.22 0.24 15.75
C LEU A 133 12.61 1.44 16.48
N ALA A 134 13.19 2.62 16.28
CA ALA A 134 12.43 3.84 16.55
C ALA A 134 11.24 3.94 15.57
N PRO A 135 10.10 4.51 15.99
CA PRO A 135 9.00 4.79 15.08
C PRO A 135 9.47 5.66 13.91
N ALA A 136 9.06 5.30 12.71
CA ALA A 136 9.50 5.99 11.50
C ALA A 136 8.93 7.42 11.45
N PRO A 137 9.70 8.47 11.06
CA PRO A 137 9.23 9.85 11.07
C PRO A 137 8.12 10.09 10.03
N LEU A 138 7.02 10.73 10.43
CA LEU A 138 5.90 11.04 9.54
C LEU A 138 6.30 12.06 8.47
N ASP A 139 6.47 11.58 7.23
CA ASP A 139 6.70 12.42 6.06
C ASP A 139 5.39 12.76 5.33
N PRO A 140 5.29 13.96 4.71
CA PRO A 140 4.10 14.40 3.99
C PRO A 140 3.66 13.43 2.89
N LEU A 141 4.60 12.80 2.18
CA LEU A 141 4.28 11.87 1.10
C LEU A 141 3.61 10.60 1.63
N SER A 142 4.11 10.02 2.72
CA SER A 142 3.49 8.85 3.37
C SER A 142 2.06 9.13 3.82
N LEU A 143 1.77 10.35 4.29
CA LEU A 143 0.40 10.75 4.61
C LEU A 143 -0.50 10.81 3.36
N LEU A 144 -0.02 11.44 2.29
CA LEU A 144 -0.76 11.49 1.02
C LEU A 144 -1.03 10.09 0.44
N MET A 145 -0.10 9.16 0.61
CA MET A 145 -0.25 7.77 0.19
C MET A 145 -1.26 6.97 1.02
N THR A 146 -1.53 7.38 2.26
CA THR A 146 -2.35 6.62 3.22
C THR A 146 -3.75 7.20 3.40
N LEU A 147 -3.94 8.49 3.12
CA LEU A 147 -5.26 9.14 3.07
C LEU A 147 -6.32 8.45 2.18
N PRO A 148 -5.96 7.83 1.03
CA PRO A 148 -6.93 7.12 0.19
C PRO A 148 -7.49 5.85 0.84
N GLU A 149 -6.76 5.22 1.75
CA GLU A 149 -7.10 3.93 2.36
C GLU A 149 -8.41 3.92 3.15
N PRO A 150 -8.68 4.87 4.09
CA PRO A 150 -9.97 4.92 4.79
C PRO A 150 -11.14 5.17 3.83
N LEU A 151 -10.94 5.98 2.78
CA LEU A 151 -11.95 6.23 1.75
C LEU A 151 -12.24 4.95 0.94
N LEU A 152 -11.19 4.21 0.58
CA LEU A 152 -11.26 2.95 -0.13
C LEU A 152 -12.00 1.88 0.69
N LEU A 153 -11.68 1.75 1.98
CA LEU A 153 -12.40 0.86 2.91
C LEU A 153 -13.88 1.24 3.04
N GLY A 154 -14.18 2.54 3.14
CA GLY A 154 -15.57 3.03 3.14
C GLY A 154 -16.32 2.68 1.85
N LEU A 155 -15.65 2.76 0.70
CA LEU A 155 -16.21 2.34 -0.59
C LEU A 155 -16.46 0.84 -0.65
N TYR A 156 -15.55 0.01 -0.14
CA TYR A 156 -15.75 -1.44 -0.04
C TYR A 156 -16.93 -1.79 0.85
N LEU A 157 -17.08 -1.14 2.01
CA LEU A 157 -18.21 -1.37 2.90
C LEU A 157 -19.55 -1.00 2.26
N LYS A 158 -19.58 0.08 1.47
CA LYS A 158 -20.77 0.54 0.75
C LYS A 158 -21.20 -0.42 -0.37
N HIS A 159 -20.25 -1.03 -1.07
CA HIS A 159 -20.51 -1.92 -2.22
C HIS A 159 -20.24 -3.39 -1.87
N ARG A 160 -20.61 -3.81 -0.65
CA ARG A 160 -20.52 -5.22 -0.25
C ARG A 160 -21.41 -6.09 -1.16
N PRO A 161 -20.90 -7.22 -1.69
CA PRO A 161 -21.69 -8.14 -2.52
C PRO A 161 -22.72 -8.92 -1.69
#